data_AF-A0A8J2JMM5-F1
#
_entry.id   AF-A0A8J2JMM5-F1
#
_cell.length_a   1.000
_cell.length_b   1.000
_cell.length_c   1.000
_cell.angle_alpha   90.00
_cell.angle_beta   90.00
_cell.angle_gamma   90.00
#
_symmetry.space_group_name_H-M   'P 1'
#
loop_
_entity.id
_entity.type
_entity.pdbx_description
1 polymer ?
#
loop_
_entity_poly.entity_id
_entity_poly.type
_entity_poly.pdbx_seq_one_letter_code
_entity_poly.pdbx_strand_id
1 'polypeptide(L)' 'HGEPLLMHYAKKELENKERLVLQNEHWLVVVPYWAVWPYETMILPKRHVQRFTDLV' A
#
# COMPACT_ATOMS: atom_id res chain seq x y z
N HIS A 1 -2.02 -10.71 -16.69
CA HIS A 1 -1.64 -10.01 -15.44
C HIS A 1 -1.31 -11.07 -14.40
N GLY A 2 -0.05 -11.15 -13.94
CA GLY A 2 0.44 -12.21 -13.05
C GLY A 2 0.85 -11.74 -11.64
N GLU A 3 0.62 -10.46 -11.33
CA GLU A 3 0.94 -9.84 -10.04
C GLU A 3 -0.36 -9.39 -9.33
N PRO A 4 -0.47 -9.55 -8.00
CA PRO A 4 -1.61 -9.03 -7.25
C PRO A 4 -1.76 -7.52 -7.42
N LEU A 5 -2.98 -7.05 -7.67
CA LEU A 5 -3.28 -5.63 -7.94
C LEU A 5 -2.69 -4.70 -6.89
N LEU A 6 -2.90 -5.01 -5.59
CA LEU A 6 -2.42 -4.16 -4.49
C LEU A 6 -0.90 -4.15 -4.37
N MET A 7 -0.21 -5.21 -4.80
CA MET A 7 1.26 -5.25 -4.82
C MET A 7 1.80 -4.36 -5.93
N HIS A 8 1.19 -4.43 -7.12
CA HIS A 8 1.53 -3.56 -8.23
C HIS A 8 1.26 -2.08 -7.89
N TYR A 9 0.10 -1.81 -7.27
CA TYR A 9 -0.27 -0.48 -6.80
C TYR A 9 0.71 0.07 -5.76
N ALA A 10 1.06 -0.73 -4.73
CA ALA A 10 2.01 -0.34 -3.69
C ALA A 10 3.39 0.01 -4.26
N LYS A 11 3.89 -0.75 -5.25
CA LYS A 11 5.14 -0.43 -5.96
C LYS A 11 5.08 0.92 -6.66
N LYS A 12 3.99 1.18 -7.37
CA LYS A 12 3.80 2.45 -8.08
C LYS A 12 3.72 3.66 -7.14
N GLU A 13 3.05 3.52 -6.00
CA GLU A 13 3.01 4.59 -5.00
C GLU A 13 4.38 4.81 -4.31
N LEU A 14 5.18 3.75 -4.14
CA LEU A 14 6.56 3.85 -3.63
C LEU A 14 7.52 4.54 -4.62
N GLU A 15 7.32 4.35 -5.91
CA GLU A 15 8.09 5.01 -6.97
C GLU A 15 7.70 6.49 -7.11
N ASN A 16 6.40 6.80 -7.13
CA ASN A 16 5.90 8.16 -7.32
C ASN A 16 6.06 9.04 -6.09
N LYS A 17 5.89 8.50 -4.88
CA LYS A 17 5.98 9.19 -3.58
C LYS A 17 5.04 10.40 -3.38
N GLU A 18 4.13 10.69 -4.30
CA GLU A 18 3.22 11.84 -4.22
C GLU A 18 2.15 11.70 -3.14
N ARG A 19 1.62 10.47 -2.94
CA ARG A 19 0.56 10.16 -1.98
C ARG A 19 1.05 9.33 -0.79
N LEU A 20 2.36 9.25 -0.65
CA LEU A 20 3.02 8.55 0.45
C LEU A 20 2.91 9.38 1.72
N VAL A 21 2.20 8.86 2.73
CA VAL A 21 2.10 9.50 4.05
C VAL A 21 3.30 9.09 4.88
N LEU A 22 3.52 7.79 5.04
CA LEU A 22 4.65 7.23 5.75
C LEU A 22 4.97 5.81 5.26
N GLN A 23 6.21 5.39 5.46
CA GLN A 23 6.62 4.02 5.22
C GLN A 23 7.64 3.58 6.27
N ASN A 24 7.65 2.28 6.55
CA ASN A 24 8.73 1.64 7.29
C ASN A 24 9.22 0.42 6.50
N GLU A 25 10.03 -0.44 7.11
CA GLU A 25 10.61 -1.60 6.42
C GLU A 25 9.55 -2.56 5.87
N HIS A 26 8.42 -2.73 6.57
CA HIS A 26 7.43 -3.76 6.25
C HIS A 26 6.09 -3.19 5.75
N TRP A 27 5.81 -1.93 6.01
CA TRP A 27 4.52 -1.29 5.79
C TRP A 27 4.63 -0.02 4.96
N LEU A 28 3.58 0.21 4.20
CA LEU A 28 3.35 1.36 3.36
C LEU A 28 2.02 1.97 3.78
N VAL A 29 2.01 3.29 3.98
CA VAL A 29 0.81 4.04 4.30
C VAL A 29 0.65 5.15 3.28
N VAL A 30 -0.48 5.14 2.58
CA VAL A 30 -0.76 6.03 1.45
C VAL A 30 -2.17 6.58 1.54
N VAL A 31 -2.38 7.75 0.93
CA VAL A 31 -3.72 8.16 0.54
C VAL A 31 -4.04 7.45 -0.79
N PRO A 32 -5.06 6.59 -0.87
CA PRO A 32 -5.34 5.86 -2.09
C PRO A 32 -5.72 6.83 -3.22
N TYR A 33 -5.37 6.49 -4.47
CA TYR A 33 -5.74 7.32 -5.64
C TYR A 33 -7.26 7.53 -5.76
N TRP A 34 -8.05 6.58 -5.28
CA TRP A 34 -9.52 6.60 -5.28
C TRP A 34 -10.11 7.01 -3.92
N ALA A 35 -9.33 7.72 -3.07
CA ALA A 35 -9.82 8.22 -1.78
C ALA A 35 -11.11 9.05 -1.95
N VAL A 36 -12.10 8.77 -1.11
CA VAL A 36 -13.39 9.49 -1.08
C VAL A 36 -13.45 10.45 0.12
N TRP A 37 -12.76 10.13 1.21
CA TRP A 37 -12.70 10.98 2.40
C TRP A 37 -11.51 11.93 2.38
N PRO A 38 -11.61 13.12 3.01
CA PRO A 38 -10.52 14.11 3.02
C PRO A 38 -9.18 13.59 3.55
N TYR A 39 -9.22 12.60 4.46
CA TYR A 39 -8.04 12.00 5.09
C TYR A 39 -8.09 10.46 5.05
N GLU A 40 -8.63 9.90 3.97
CA GLU A 40 -8.63 8.44 3.78
C GLU A 40 -7.20 7.92 3.70
N THR A 41 -6.91 6.90 4.50
CA THR A 41 -5.57 6.31 4.58
C THR A 41 -5.65 4.80 4.42
N MET A 42 -4.81 4.26 3.53
CA MET A 42 -4.70 2.84 3.29
C MET A 42 -3.34 2.34 3.79
N ILE A 43 -3.37 1.28 4.59
CA ILE A 43 -2.17 0.61 5.13
C ILE A 43 -2.00 -0.70 4.38
N LEU A 44 -0.85 -0.88 3.75
CA LEU A 44 -0.51 -2.07 2.95
C LEU A 44 0.83 -2.65 3.40
N PRO A 45 0.95 -3.98 3.52
CA PRO A 45 2.25 -4.61 3.68
C PRO A 45 3.05 -4.50 2.37
N LYS A 46 4.36 -4.24 2.48
CA LYS A 46 5.28 -4.21 1.32
C LYS A 46 5.58 -5.60 0.76
N ARG A 47 5.27 -6.65 1.52
CA ARG A 47 5.35 -8.05 1.09
C ARG A 47 3.96 -8.57 0.73
N HIS A 48 3.89 -9.55 -0.16
CA HIS A 48 2.63 -10.18 -0.51
C HIS A 48 2.13 -11.02 0.68
N VAL A 49 1.06 -10.55 1.32
CA VAL A 49 0.38 -11.18 2.45
C VAL A 49 -1.09 -11.36 2.07
N GLN A 50 -1.61 -12.57 2.22
CA GLN A 50 -3.00 -12.87 1.89
C GLN A 50 -3.92 -12.68 3.10
N ARG A 51 -3.45 -13.01 4.30
CA ARG A 51 -4.23 -12.92 5.54
C ARG A 51 -3.42 -12.24 6.63
N PHE A 52 -4.12 -11.56 7.53
CA PHE A 52 -3.49 -10.93 8.69
C PHE A 52 -2.73 -11.93 9.57
N THR A 53 -3.18 -13.18 9.64
CA THR A 53 -2.51 -14.27 10.36
C THR A 53 -1.16 -14.68 9.77
N ASP A 54 -0.87 -14.31 8.52
CA ASP A 54 0.40 -14.62 7.86
C ASP A 54 1.47 -13.54 8.16
N LEU A 55 1.14 -12.60 9.05
CA LEU A 55 2.04 -11.62 9.65
C LEU A 55 2.84 -12.27 10.78
N VAL A 56 3.83 -13.08 10.39
CA VAL A 56 4.98 -13.44 11.24
C VAL A 56 5.96 -12.27 11.34
#